data_AF-A0A059FP92-F1
#
_entry.id   AF-A0A059FP92-F1
#
_cell.length_a   1.000
_cell.length_b   1.000
_cell.length_c   1.000
_cell.angle_alpha   90.00
_cell.angle_beta   90.00
_cell.angle_gamma   90.00
#
_symmetry.space_group_name_H-M   'P 1'
#
loop_
_entity.id
_entity.type
_entity.pdbx_description
1 polymer ?
#
loop_
_entity_poly.entity_id
_entity_poly.type
_entity_poly.pdbx_seq_one_letter_code
_entity_poly.pdbx_strand_id
1 'polypeptide(L)'
;MGRKDNVIEFSRAAATRRHRRTITRYRLGWRPRFRILSRQKLAALFCLAILAGTVSVMHTDRPLWDQPAPERPMTSARSGSDRVYVSWVDGDSGEINGARFRLHGVDAPEGSLSRARCNRERQLADEARRAVRALTQGGGVTIRRSHGFDRYGRELVDLSVNGRDVAQSLMARGYLKRWRYGIESKPNWCG
;
A
#
# COMPACT_ATOMS: atom_id res chain seq x y z
N MET A 1 -46.31 -28.09 44.51
CA MET A 1 -46.41 -28.75 43.17
C MET A 1 -45.79 -27.82 42.14
N GLY A 2 -44.69 -28.08 41.44
CA GLY A 2 -43.97 -29.31 41.12
C GLY A 2 -43.88 -29.50 39.60
N ARG A 3 -42.81 -29.00 38.96
CA ARG A 3 -42.21 -29.47 37.67
C ARG A 3 -41.06 -28.53 37.29
N LYS A 4 -39.83 -28.80 37.74
CA LYS A 4 -38.80 -29.72 37.22
C LYS A 4 -37.90 -29.05 36.18
N ASP A 5 -36.67 -28.84 36.64
CA ASP A 5 -35.52 -28.21 36.00
C ASP A 5 -35.00 -29.03 34.81
N ASN A 6 -34.63 -28.35 33.72
CA ASN A 6 -33.89 -28.95 32.60
C ASN A 6 -32.39 -28.82 32.88
N VAL A 7 -31.84 -29.87 33.49
CA VAL A 7 -30.39 -30.11 33.60
C VAL A 7 -29.94 -30.82 32.32
N ILE A 8 -28.97 -30.24 31.61
CA ILE A 8 -28.26 -30.94 30.52
C ILE A 8 -27.05 -31.64 31.13
N GLU A 9 -27.12 -32.96 31.15
CA GLU A 9 -26.14 -33.88 31.72
C GLU A 9 -24.97 -34.09 30.75
N PHE A 10 -23.74 -33.82 31.21
CA PHE A 10 -22.50 -34.13 30.50
C PHE A 10 -22.10 -35.58 30.74
N SER A 11 -22.37 -36.46 29.77
CA SER A 11 -21.91 -37.85 29.80
C SER A 11 -20.42 -37.97 29.45
N ARG A 12 -19.62 -38.43 30.41
CA ARG A 12 -18.27 -38.96 30.22
C ARG A 12 -18.30 -40.47 29.95
N ALA A 13 -17.69 -40.91 28.84
CA ALA A 13 -17.10 -42.22 28.60
C ALA A 13 -16.48 -42.18 27.18
N ALA A 14 -15.44 -42.88 26.76
CA ALA A 14 -14.38 -43.68 27.36
C ALA A 14 -13.28 -43.74 26.27
N ALA A 15 -12.02 -43.81 26.69
CA ALA A 15 -10.86 -43.74 25.80
C ALA A 15 -10.77 -44.92 24.82
N THR A 16 -10.58 -44.65 23.53
CA THR A 16 -10.26 -45.66 22.51
C THR A 16 -8.83 -45.51 21.98
N ARG A 17 -8.05 -46.56 22.27
CA ARG A 17 -6.79 -47.05 21.67
C ARG A 17 -6.00 -46.14 20.71
N ARG A 18 -4.80 -45.78 21.16
CA ARG A 18 -3.62 -45.38 20.36
C ARG A 18 -3.35 -46.36 19.21
N HIS A 19 -3.30 -45.85 17.99
CA HIS A 19 -2.61 -46.51 16.88
C HIS A 19 -1.25 -45.81 16.65
N ARG A 20 -0.20 -46.42 17.22
CA ARG A 20 1.19 -45.97 17.12
C ARG A 20 1.71 -46.41 15.74
N ARG A 21 1.69 -45.52 14.75
CA ARG A 21 2.35 -45.77 13.45
C ARG A 21 3.86 -45.84 13.67
N THR A 22 4.41 -47.02 13.46
CA THR A 22 5.85 -47.30 13.42
C THR A 22 6.45 -46.61 12.20
N ILE A 23 7.20 -45.53 12.41
CA ILE A 23 8.02 -44.93 11.36
C ILE A 23 9.35 -45.68 11.34
N THR A 24 9.49 -46.57 10.36
CA THR A 24 10.75 -47.25 10.06
C THR A 24 11.78 -46.23 9.59
N ARG A 25 12.86 -46.06 10.37
CA ARG A 25 14.03 -45.25 9.99
C ARG A 25 14.76 -45.92 8.84
N TYR A 26 14.66 -45.36 7.64
CA TYR A 26 15.56 -45.69 6.54
C TYR A 26 16.90 -44.98 6.78
N ARG A 27 17.97 -45.77 6.93
CA ARG A 27 19.34 -45.29 7.10
C ARG A 27 19.87 -44.71 5.79
N LEU A 28 20.57 -43.58 5.94
CA LEU A 28 21.41 -42.91 4.96
C LEU A 28 22.33 -43.87 4.22
N GLY A 29 22.46 -43.65 2.91
CA GLY A 29 23.46 -44.34 2.10
C GLY A 29 23.63 -43.81 0.69
N TRP A 30 23.50 -42.50 0.44
CA TRP A 30 23.85 -41.93 -0.87
C TRP A 30 24.70 -40.66 -0.69
N ARG A 31 26.00 -40.80 -0.98
CA ARG A 31 26.94 -39.67 -1.14
C ARG A 31 27.38 -39.65 -2.61
N PRO A 32 26.87 -38.74 -3.45
CA PRO A 32 27.44 -38.55 -4.78
C PRO A 32 28.84 -37.94 -4.62
N ARG A 33 29.86 -38.68 -5.08
CA ARG A 33 31.24 -38.20 -5.20
C ARG A 33 31.31 -37.21 -6.37
N PHE A 34 31.07 -35.94 -6.10
CA PHE A 34 31.44 -34.89 -7.05
C PHE A 34 32.96 -34.74 -7.04
N ARG A 35 33.61 -35.21 -8.11
CA ARG A 35 35.04 -34.96 -8.35
C ARG A 35 35.20 -33.47 -8.61
N ILE A 36 35.75 -32.77 -7.64
CA ILE A 36 36.18 -31.38 -7.77
C ILE A 36 37.29 -31.34 -8.82
N LEU A 37 37.00 -30.85 -10.01
CA LEU A 37 38.02 -30.52 -11.00
C LEU A 37 38.86 -29.37 -10.43
N SER A 38 40.18 -29.58 -10.38
CA SER A 38 41.14 -28.70 -9.73
C SER A 38 41.20 -27.31 -10.40
N ARG A 39 41.37 -26.28 -9.57
CA ARG A 39 41.39 -24.83 -9.93
C ARG A 39 42.49 -24.41 -10.93
N GLN A 40 43.28 -25.35 -11.45
CA GLN A 40 44.44 -25.07 -12.31
C GLN A 40 44.18 -25.27 -13.82
N LYS A 41 42.97 -25.68 -14.24
CA LYS A 41 42.65 -25.89 -15.67
C LYS A 41 41.70 -24.86 -16.30
N LEU A 42 41.20 -23.87 -15.56
CA LEU A 42 40.33 -22.81 -16.10
C LEU A 42 41.09 -21.56 -16.60
N ALA A 43 42.38 -21.43 -16.29
CA ALA A 43 43.16 -20.24 -16.63
C ALA A 43 43.71 -20.22 -18.08
N ALA A 44 43.63 -21.32 -18.84
CA ALA A 44 44.30 -21.44 -20.14
C ALA A 44 43.39 -21.22 -21.37
N LEU A 45 42.09 -20.96 -21.19
CA LEU A 45 41.17 -20.66 -22.30
C LEU A 45 40.79 -19.17 -22.41
N PHE A 46 41.37 -18.30 -21.57
CA PHE A 46 41.07 -16.87 -21.57
C PHE A 46 42.05 -16.02 -22.40
N CYS A 47 43.11 -16.62 -22.97
CA CYS A 47 44.19 -15.88 -23.64
C CYS A 47 44.23 -15.98 -25.18
N LEU A 48 43.22 -16.56 -25.86
CA LEU A 48 43.26 -16.74 -27.32
C LEU A 48 41.96 -16.33 -28.06
N ALA A 49 41.16 -15.47 -27.44
CA ALA A 49 40.03 -14.79 -28.08
C ALA A 49 40.18 -13.25 -28.05
N ILE A 50 41.40 -12.78 -27.84
CA ILE A 50 41.79 -11.38 -28.02
C ILE A 50 42.66 -11.39 -29.28
N LEU A 51 42.09 -11.16 -30.46
CA LEU A 51 42.73 -10.83 -31.77
C LEU A 51 41.89 -11.37 -32.94
N ALA A 52 40.69 -10.83 -33.14
CA ALA A 52 40.01 -10.73 -34.45
C ALA A 52 38.56 -10.35 -34.21
N GLY A 53 38.17 -9.11 -34.53
CA GLY A 53 36.76 -8.76 -34.48
C GLY A 53 36.47 -7.28 -34.38
N THR A 54 36.88 -6.55 -35.42
CA THR A 54 36.13 -5.41 -35.98
C THR A 54 35.68 -4.30 -35.04
N VAL A 55 36.31 -3.13 -35.22
CA VAL A 55 35.71 -1.81 -34.99
C VAL A 55 34.32 -1.78 -35.63
N SER A 56 33.27 -1.91 -34.83
CA SER A 56 31.91 -1.52 -35.20
C SER A 56 31.52 -0.36 -34.33
N VAL A 57 31.29 0.75 -35.02
CA VAL A 57 30.70 2.00 -34.58
C VAL A 57 29.76 1.78 -33.39
N MET A 58 30.10 2.39 -32.25
CA MET A 58 29.21 2.58 -31.12
C MET A 58 28.03 3.46 -31.56
N HIS A 59 27.03 2.86 -32.20
CA HIS A 59 25.70 3.44 -32.21
C HIS A 59 25.15 3.22 -30.80
N THR A 60 25.18 4.28 -29.99
CA THR A 60 24.46 4.34 -28.73
C THR A 60 22.97 4.41 -29.02
N ASP A 61 22.38 3.31 -29.44
CA ASP A 61 20.95 3.12 -29.27
C ASP A 61 20.75 3.02 -27.76
N ARG A 62 20.30 4.13 -27.15
CA ARG A 62 19.97 4.16 -25.73
C ARG A 62 19.01 3.00 -25.47
N PRO A 63 19.31 2.10 -24.51
CA PRO A 63 18.44 0.96 -24.27
C PRO A 63 17.04 1.46 -23.93
N LEU A 64 16.01 0.67 -24.25
CA LEU A 64 14.60 1.06 -24.09
C LEU A 64 14.23 1.59 -22.68
N TRP A 65 15.02 1.25 -21.66
CA TRP A 65 14.86 1.71 -20.29
C TRP A 65 15.57 3.05 -19.96
N ASP A 66 16.46 3.54 -20.83
CA ASP A 66 17.15 4.85 -20.72
C ASP A 66 16.49 5.94 -21.58
N GLN A 67 15.33 5.63 -22.18
CA GLN A 67 14.47 6.62 -22.82
C GLN A 67 13.71 7.37 -21.71
N PRO A 68 13.84 8.70 -21.57
CA PRO A 68 12.94 9.45 -20.70
C PRO A 68 11.50 9.15 -21.13
N ALA A 69 10.62 8.91 -20.17
CA ALA A 69 9.20 8.70 -20.46
C ALA A 69 8.73 9.83 -21.40
N PRO A 70 7.93 9.54 -22.44
CA PRO A 70 7.49 10.56 -23.38
C PRO A 70 6.89 11.72 -22.59
N GLU A 71 7.56 12.87 -22.65
CA GLU A 71 7.04 14.10 -22.09
C GLU A 71 5.74 14.36 -22.82
N ARG A 72 4.61 14.04 -22.16
CA ARG A 72 3.30 14.44 -22.66
C ARG A 72 3.42 15.95 -22.83
N PRO A 73 3.26 16.49 -24.06
CA PRO A 73 3.38 17.91 -24.26
C PRO A 73 2.36 18.54 -23.31
N MET A 74 2.86 19.24 -22.28
CA MET A 74 2.07 20.19 -21.51
C MET A 74 1.73 21.29 -22.50
N THR A 75 0.73 21.01 -23.31
CA THR A 75 0.19 21.91 -24.30
C THR A 75 -0.31 23.10 -23.52
N SER A 76 0.44 24.19 -23.68
CA SER A 76 -0.01 25.58 -23.71
C SER A 76 -0.93 26.02 -22.58
N ALA A 77 -0.41 26.93 -21.75
CA ALA A 77 -1.12 27.92 -20.95
C ALA A 77 -2.66 27.91 -21.11
N ARG A 78 -3.37 27.15 -20.27
CA ARG A 78 -4.82 27.21 -20.20
C ARG A 78 -5.23 28.42 -19.38
N SER A 79 -5.35 29.56 -20.05
CA SER A 79 -6.29 30.60 -19.62
C SER A 79 -7.70 30.05 -19.86
N GLY A 80 -8.22 29.41 -18.84
CA GLY A 80 -9.53 28.79 -18.81
C GLY A 80 -9.76 28.29 -17.40
N SER A 81 -10.92 28.55 -16.85
CA SER A 81 -11.36 28.04 -15.54
C SER A 81 -11.29 26.52 -15.52
N ASP A 82 -10.11 25.97 -15.24
CA ASP A 82 -9.88 24.54 -15.22
C ASP A 82 -10.60 24.02 -13.98
N ARG A 83 -11.79 23.44 -14.19
CA ARG A 83 -12.61 22.92 -13.11
C ARG A 83 -11.80 21.82 -12.43
N VAL A 84 -11.40 22.07 -11.18
CA VAL A 84 -10.77 21.05 -10.34
C VAL A 84 -11.84 20.03 -9.95
N TYR A 85 -11.70 18.80 -10.44
CA TYR A 85 -12.56 17.68 -10.09
C TYR A 85 -11.93 16.92 -8.93
N VAL A 86 -12.61 16.92 -7.78
CA VAL A 86 -12.16 16.20 -6.58
C VAL A 86 -13.13 15.06 -6.28
N SER A 87 -12.60 13.85 -6.17
CA SER A 87 -13.32 12.68 -5.67
C SER A 87 -12.68 12.20 -4.36
N TRP A 88 -13.51 11.76 -3.41
CA TRP A 88 -13.05 11.31 -2.09
C TRP A 88 -13.27 9.81 -1.92
N VAL A 89 -12.19 9.08 -1.63
CA VAL A 89 -12.20 7.63 -1.33
C VAL A 89 -12.43 7.41 0.17
N ASP A 90 -11.67 8.11 1.01
CA ASP A 90 -11.83 8.14 2.47
C ASP A 90 -11.94 9.61 2.92
N GLY A 91 -11.95 9.88 4.24
CA GLY A 91 -12.04 11.25 4.77
C GLY A 91 -10.79 12.11 4.50
N ASP A 92 -9.66 11.50 4.15
CA ASP A 92 -8.36 12.14 3.99
C ASP A 92 -7.70 11.89 2.63
N SER A 93 -8.33 11.14 1.72
CA SER A 93 -7.69 10.70 0.48
C SER A 93 -8.68 10.49 -0.65
N GLY A 94 -8.19 10.63 -1.87
CA GLY A 94 -9.01 10.67 -3.05
C GLY A 94 -8.22 10.94 -4.32
N GLU A 95 -8.88 11.52 -5.31
CA GLU A 95 -8.28 11.94 -6.57
C GLU A 95 -8.63 13.40 -6.90
N ILE A 96 -7.66 14.14 -7.41
CA ILE A 96 -7.83 15.47 -8.00
C ILE A 96 -7.44 15.38 -9.46
N ASN A 97 -8.38 15.61 -10.38
CA ASN A 97 -8.15 15.52 -11.83
C ASN A 97 -7.50 14.18 -12.26
N GLY A 98 -7.85 13.07 -11.58
CA GLY A 98 -7.31 11.72 -11.82
C GLY A 98 -5.96 11.44 -11.16
N ALA A 99 -5.34 12.41 -10.49
CA ALA A 99 -4.14 12.20 -9.68
C ALA A 99 -4.51 11.86 -8.23
N ARG A 100 -3.95 10.76 -7.69
CA ARG A 100 -4.24 10.31 -6.33
C ARG A 100 -3.56 11.21 -5.31
N PHE A 101 -4.30 11.59 -4.28
CA PHE A 101 -3.76 12.41 -3.19
C PHE A 101 -4.11 11.84 -1.81
N ARG A 102 -3.39 12.33 -0.80
CA ARG A 102 -3.73 12.20 0.62
C ARG A 102 -3.46 13.54 1.31
N LEU A 103 -4.36 13.94 2.20
CA LEU A 103 -4.17 15.12 3.04
C LEU A 103 -2.93 14.91 3.92
N HIS A 104 -2.05 15.91 3.90
CA HIS A 104 -0.81 15.86 4.67
C HIS A 104 -1.07 16.08 6.17
N GLY A 105 -0.32 15.35 7.02
CA GLY A 105 -0.32 15.56 8.48
C GLY A 105 -1.57 15.07 9.23
N VAL A 106 -2.49 14.38 8.55
CA VAL A 106 -3.75 13.88 9.13
C VAL A 106 -4.05 12.44 8.69
N ASP A 107 -4.94 11.80 9.44
CA ASP A 107 -5.51 10.49 9.15
C ASP A 107 -7.03 10.52 9.32
N ALA A 108 -7.73 9.80 8.45
CA ALA A 108 -9.15 9.49 8.55
C ALA A 108 -9.36 8.03 9.01
N PRO A 109 -10.51 7.73 9.66
CA PRO A 109 -10.91 6.36 9.94
C PRO A 109 -11.06 5.54 8.65
N GLU A 110 -10.68 4.27 8.70
CA GLU A 110 -10.71 3.36 7.55
C GLU A 110 -12.09 2.72 7.34
N GLY A 111 -12.65 2.78 6.12
CA GLY A 111 -14.02 2.29 5.85
C GLY A 111 -14.14 0.87 5.31
N SER A 112 -13.09 0.33 4.67
CA SER A 112 -13.17 -0.98 4.03
C SER A 112 -13.05 -2.12 5.05
N LEU A 113 -13.76 -3.23 4.79
CA LEU A 113 -13.72 -4.42 5.65
C LEU A 113 -12.30 -4.98 5.86
N SER A 114 -11.42 -4.77 4.89
CA SER A 114 -10.02 -5.20 4.94
C SER A 114 -9.08 -4.26 5.73
N ARG A 115 -9.48 -3.01 5.99
CA ARG A 115 -8.62 -1.99 6.61
C ARG A 115 -9.13 -1.53 7.97
N ALA A 116 -10.44 -1.47 8.15
CA ALA A 116 -11.06 -1.09 9.41
C ALA A 116 -10.80 -2.14 10.49
N ARG A 117 -10.45 -1.69 11.69
CA ARG A 117 -10.17 -2.54 12.85
C ARG A 117 -11.43 -2.94 13.61
N CYS A 118 -12.51 -2.19 13.45
CA CYS A 118 -13.78 -2.43 14.11
C CYS A 118 -14.95 -1.79 13.35
N ASN A 119 -16.18 -2.17 13.71
CA ASN A 119 -17.40 -1.60 13.11
C ASN A 119 -17.58 -0.10 13.39
N ARG A 120 -17.13 0.37 14.56
CA ARG A 120 -17.19 1.79 14.92
C ARG A 120 -16.33 2.64 13.99
N GLU A 121 -15.11 2.19 13.68
CA GLU A 121 -14.22 2.88 12.75
C GLU A 121 -14.87 3.03 11.37
N ARG A 122 -15.58 1.99 10.89
CA ARG A 122 -16.31 2.06 9.61
C ARG A 122 -17.41 3.11 9.61
N GLN A 123 -18.18 3.21 10.69
CA GLN A 123 -19.21 4.24 10.84
C GLN A 123 -18.60 5.65 10.81
N LEU A 124 -17.50 5.84 11.55
CA LEU A 124 -16.75 7.10 11.54
C LEU A 124 -16.15 7.41 10.16
N ALA A 125 -15.69 6.39 9.41
CA ALA A 125 -15.18 6.55 8.05
C ALA A 125 -16.26 7.07 7.09
N ASP A 126 -17.48 6.53 7.18
CA ASP A 126 -18.60 7.00 6.38
C ASP A 126 -19.02 8.42 6.75
N GLU A 127 -19.00 8.77 8.03
CA GLU A 127 -19.22 10.14 8.50
C GLU A 127 -18.15 11.11 7.98
N ALA A 128 -16.87 10.76 8.10
CA ALA A 128 -15.76 11.58 7.60
C ALA A 128 -15.85 11.79 6.09
N ARG A 129 -16.16 10.73 5.31
CA ARG A 129 -16.34 10.81 3.86
C ARG A 129 -17.51 11.72 3.49
N ARG A 130 -18.65 11.64 4.20
CA ARG A 130 -19.78 12.55 3.97
C ARG A 130 -19.41 14.00 4.30
N ALA A 131 -18.72 14.21 5.42
CA ALA A 131 -18.32 15.53 5.87
C ALA A 131 -17.40 16.24 4.89
N VAL A 132 -16.37 15.55 4.38
CA VAL A 132 -15.45 16.15 3.41
C VAL A 132 -16.13 16.42 2.06
N ARG A 133 -16.98 15.50 1.58
CA ARG A 133 -17.76 15.71 0.36
C ARG A 133 -18.64 16.94 0.46
N ALA A 134 -19.39 17.09 1.55
CA ALA A 134 -20.22 18.25 1.80
C ALA A 134 -19.39 19.56 1.88
N LEU A 135 -18.23 19.50 2.53
CA LEU A 135 -17.31 20.64 2.63
C LEU A 135 -16.78 21.09 1.26
N THR A 136 -16.54 20.16 0.33
CA THR A 136 -15.97 20.45 -1.00
C THR A 136 -17.00 20.54 -2.14
N GLN A 137 -18.29 20.29 -1.86
CA GLN A 137 -19.34 20.18 -2.90
C GLN A 137 -19.55 21.48 -3.70
N GLY A 138 -19.33 22.64 -3.07
CA GLY A 138 -19.45 23.95 -3.71
C GLY A 138 -18.29 24.33 -4.66
N GLY A 139 -17.28 23.46 -4.79
CA GLY A 139 -16.09 23.74 -5.60
C GLY A 139 -15.09 24.68 -4.90
N GLY A 140 -14.18 25.26 -5.67
CA GLY A 140 -13.12 26.14 -5.14
C GLY A 140 -12.03 25.39 -4.37
N VAL A 141 -11.88 24.08 -4.60
CA VAL A 141 -10.80 23.30 -4.02
C VAL A 141 -9.50 23.62 -4.74
N THR A 142 -8.47 24.01 -3.97
CA THR A 142 -7.13 24.28 -4.48
C THR A 142 -6.10 23.52 -3.67
N ILE A 143 -5.05 23.06 -4.34
CA ILE A 143 -3.84 22.55 -3.67
C ILE A 143 -3.04 23.77 -3.22
N ARG A 144 -2.91 23.94 -1.91
CA ARG A 144 -2.13 25.04 -1.32
C ARG A 144 -0.65 24.71 -1.24
N ARG A 145 -0.33 23.44 -0.97
CA ARG A 145 1.04 22.95 -0.86
C ARG A 145 1.11 21.46 -1.19
N SER A 146 2.19 21.06 -1.86
CA SER A 146 2.59 19.66 -2.04
C SER A 146 3.80 19.35 -1.16
N HIS A 147 3.84 18.14 -0.62
CA HIS A 147 4.88 17.63 0.28
C HIS A 147 5.57 16.37 -0.29
N GLY A 148 5.44 16.13 -1.60
CA GLY A 148 5.95 14.93 -2.27
C GLY A 148 4.96 13.78 -2.25
N PHE A 149 5.45 12.55 -2.40
CA PHE A 149 4.63 11.35 -2.54
C PHE A 149 4.84 10.38 -1.39
N ASP A 150 3.76 9.71 -0.98
CA ASP A 150 3.87 8.57 -0.07
C ASP A 150 4.34 7.29 -0.80
N ARG A 151 4.59 6.22 -0.03
CA ARG A 151 5.06 4.94 -0.57
C ARG A 151 4.09 4.26 -1.55
N TYR A 152 2.85 4.73 -1.62
CA TYR A 152 1.79 4.20 -2.49
C TYR A 152 1.57 5.08 -3.73
N GLY A 153 2.44 6.08 -3.93
CA GLY A 153 2.38 7.00 -5.07
C GLY A 153 1.26 8.04 -4.96
N ARG A 154 0.72 8.29 -3.76
CA ARG A 154 -0.24 9.39 -3.56
C ARG A 154 0.52 10.66 -3.22
N GLU A 155 0.13 11.77 -3.84
CA GLU A 155 0.68 13.07 -3.49
C GLU A 155 0.18 13.51 -2.11
N LEU A 156 1.09 13.95 -1.24
CA LEU A 156 0.78 14.49 0.07
C LEU A 156 0.51 15.98 -0.08
N VAL A 157 -0.73 16.41 0.16
CA VAL A 157 -1.17 17.78 -0.15
C VAL A 157 -1.86 18.47 1.03
N ASP A 158 -1.71 19.78 1.11
CA ASP A 158 -2.61 20.65 1.86
C ASP A 158 -3.68 21.16 0.87
N LEU A 159 -4.96 20.94 1.18
CA LEU A 159 -6.07 21.45 0.37
C LEU A 159 -6.75 22.62 1.07
N SER A 160 -7.17 23.60 0.27
CA SER A 160 -8.08 24.65 0.72
C SER A 160 -9.37 24.63 -0.09
N VAL A 161 -10.48 25.03 0.51
CA VAL A 161 -11.76 25.25 -0.16
C VAL A 161 -12.28 26.64 0.22
N ASN A 162 -12.51 27.51 -0.76
CA ASN A 162 -12.92 28.90 -0.52
C ASN A 162 -12.00 29.63 0.50
N GLY A 163 -10.69 29.38 0.41
CA GLY A 163 -9.68 29.96 1.31
C GLY A 163 -9.57 29.32 2.70
N ARG A 164 -10.35 28.28 3.01
CA ARG A 164 -10.30 27.56 4.29
C ARG A 164 -9.57 26.23 4.16
N ASP A 165 -8.70 25.92 5.11
CA ASP A 165 -7.98 24.65 5.14
C ASP A 165 -8.93 23.47 5.39
N VAL A 166 -8.92 22.49 4.48
CA VAL A 166 -9.82 21.33 4.52
C VAL A 166 -9.50 20.42 5.71
N ALA A 167 -8.22 20.15 5.95
CA ALA A 167 -7.79 19.24 7.01
C ALA A 167 -8.12 19.82 8.39
N GLN A 168 -7.83 21.10 8.62
CA GLN A 168 -8.16 21.80 9.86
C GLN A 168 -9.68 21.84 10.10
N SER A 169 -10.47 22.15 9.06
CA SER A 169 -11.93 22.19 9.16
C SER A 169 -12.54 20.84 9.59
N LEU A 170 -11.97 19.73 9.12
CA LEU A 170 -12.42 18.39 9.46
C LEU A 170 -11.89 17.90 10.81
N MET A 171 -10.64 18.24 11.16
CA MET A 171 -10.07 17.96 12.49
C MET A 171 -10.87 18.66 13.59
N ALA A 172 -11.23 19.94 13.40
CA ALA A 172 -12.02 20.71 14.37
C ALA A 172 -13.39 20.08 14.67
N ARG A 173 -13.90 19.26 13.75
CA ARG A 173 -15.17 18.53 13.86
C ARG A 173 -15.00 17.06 14.27
N GLY A 174 -13.76 16.62 14.51
CA GLY A 174 -13.46 15.26 14.94
C GLY A 174 -13.45 14.18 13.85
N TYR A 175 -13.55 14.56 12.56
CA TYR A 175 -13.53 13.58 11.46
C TYR A 175 -12.13 13.12 11.09
N LEU A 176 -11.11 13.93 11.40
CA LEU A 176 -9.71 13.63 11.18
C LEU A 176 -8.93 13.77 12.48
N LYS A 177 -7.84 13.02 12.59
CA LYS A 177 -6.85 13.17 13.67
C LYS A 177 -5.50 13.54 13.08
N ARG A 178 -4.72 14.32 13.83
CA ARG A 178 -3.32 14.58 13.48
C ARG A 178 -2.57 13.26 13.39
N TRP A 179 -1.76 13.11 12.34
CA TRP A 179 -0.94 11.93 12.16
C TRP A 179 0.27 12.24 11.29
N ARG A 180 1.47 12.01 11.83
CA ARG A 180 2.72 12.14 11.07
C ARG A 180 3.05 10.84 10.37
N TYR A 181 2.66 10.76 9.09
CA TYR A 181 2.93 9.60 8.22
C TYR A 181 4.41 9.18 8.32
N GLY A 182 4.64 7.88 8.56
CA GLY A 182 5.99 7.29 8.66
C GLY A 182 6.72 7.52 9.99
N ILE A 183 6.13 8.28 10.92
CA ILE A 183 6.77 8.62 12.21
C ILE A 183 5.93 8.17 13.40
N GLU A 184 4.60 8.32 13.30
CA GLU A 184 3.66 7.97 14.36
C GLU A 184 2.85 6.74 13.99
N SER A 185 2.42 5.97 15.00
CA SER A 185 1.38 4.96 14.81
C SER A 185 0.06 5.63 14.42
N LYS A 186 -0.74 4.95 13.58
CA LYS A 186 -2.06 5.45 13.22
C LYS A 186 -2.93 5.66 14.47
N PRO A 187 -3.74 6.75 14.51
CA PRO A 187 -4.68 6.98 15.59
C PRO A 187 -5.63 5.79 15.82
N ASN A 188 -6.03 5.57 17.07
CA ASN A 188 -7.09 4.61 17.38
C ASN A 188 -8.47 5.22 17.07
N TRP A 189 -9.23 4.57 16.19
CA TRP A 189 -10.59 4.96 15.81
C TRP A 189 -11.67 4.08 16.46
N CYS A 190 -11.29 3.02 17.17
CA CYS A 190 -12.23 2.12 17.83
C CYS A 190 -12.68 2.60 19.22
N GLY A 191 -11.90 3.47 19.87
CA GLY A 191 -12.13 3.91 21.25
C GLY A 191 -10.96 3.58 22.14
#